data_AF-G3GUG4-F1
#
_entry.id   AF-G3GUG4-F1
#
_cell.length_a   1.000
_cell.length_b   1.000
_cell.length_c   1.000
_cell.angle_alpha   90.00
_cell.angle_beta   90.00
_cell.angle_gamma   90.00
#
_symmetry.space_group_name_H-M   'P 1'
#
loop_
_entity.id
_entity.type
_entity.pdbx_description
1 polymer ?
#
loop_
_entity_poly.entity_id
_entity_poly.type
_entity_poly.pdbx_seq_one_letter_code
_entity_poly.pdbx_strand_id
1 'polypeptide(L)' 'MVSRTEGNIDDSLIGGNASAEGPEGEGTESTVVTGVDIVMNHHLQETASQKRPTKSTSEIT' A
#
# COMPACT_ATOMS: atom_id res chain seq x y z
N MET A 1 4.24 9.96 4.14
CA MET A 1 4.55 8.70 3.44
C MET A 1 4.59 7.60 4.49
N VAL A 2 4.01 6.44 4.22
CA VAL A 2 3.88 5.30 5.13
C VAL A 2 4.43 4.04 4.47
N SER A 3 5.03 3.14 5.23
CA SER A 3 5.55 1.85 4.75
C SER A 3 4.80 0.70 5.42
N ARG A 4 4.45 -0.33 4.64
CA ARG A 4 3.71 -1.52 5.09
C ARG A 4 4.34 -2.76 4.47
N THR A 5 4.37 -3.86 5.22
CA THR A 5 4.79 -5.18 4.74
C THR A 5 3.61 -5.83 4.00
N GLU A 6 3.73 -5.97 2.69
CA GLU A 6 2.76 -6.69 1.86
C GLU A 6 3.10 -8.19 1.89
N GLY A 7 2.07 -9.04 2.01
CA GLY A 7 2.24 -10.50 2.02
C GLY A 7 2.76 -11.10 3.33
N ASN A 8 3.01 -10.31 4.39
CA ASN A 8 3.22 -10.84 5.73
C ASN A 8 1.86 -11.22 6.33
N ILE A 9 1.47 -12.49 6.20
CA ILE A 9 0.42 -13.05 7.06
C ILE A 9 1.04 -13.10 8.46
N ASP A 10 0.45 -12.41 9.43
CA ASP A 10 0.86 -12.55 10.84
C ASP A 10 0.81 -14.05 11.18
N ASP A 11 1.90 -14.60 11.70
CA ASP A 11 1.97 -16.02 12.06
C ASP A 11 0.87 -16.40 13.07
N SER A 12 0.34 -15.42 13.81
CA SER A 12 -0.85 -15.57 14.68
C SER A 12 -2.15 -15.82 13.90
N LEU A 13 -2.22 -15.45 12.62
CA LEU A 13 -3.34 -15.70 11.71
C LEU A 13 -3.21 -17.05 10.99
N ILE A 14 -2.01 -17.64 10.95
CA ILE A 14 -1.82 -19.03 10.54
C ILE A 14 -2.23 -19.88 11.74
N GLY A 15 -3.42 -20.47 11.67
CA GLY A 15 -3.95 -21.38 12.69
C GLY A 15 -3.16 -22.69 12.78
N GLY A 16 -1.86 -22.61 13.10
CA GLY A 16 -0.99 -23.74 13.38
C GLY A 16 -1.31 -24.29 14.76
N ASN A 17 -1.57 -25.59 14.85
CA ASN A 17 -1.64 -26.28 16.13
C ASN A 17 -0.29 -26.16 16.86
N ALA A 18 -0.29 -25.65 18.09
CA ALA A 18 0.92 -25.44 18.92
C ALA A 18 1.82 -26.68 19.08
N SER A 19 1.32 -27.88 18.79
CA SER A 19 2.08 -29.14 18.89
C SER A 19 2.88 -29.55 17.64
N ALA A 20 2.89 -28.76 16.55
CA ALA A 20 3.66 -29.07 15.33
C ALA A 20 4.80 -28.08 15.05
N GLU A 21 5.38 -27.48 16.09
CA GLU A 21 6.54 -26.60 15.95
C GLU A 21 7.77 -27.42 15.52
N GLY A 22 7.92 -27.59 14.20
CA GLY A 22 9.21 -27.85 13.56
C GLY A 22 10.00 -26.54 13.47
N PRO A 23 11.28 -26.58 13.04
CA PRO A 23 12.06 -25.35 12.89
C PRO A 23 11.28 -24.36 12.03
N GLU A 24 11.06 -23.16 12.57
CA GLU A 24 10.39 -22.05 11.89
C GLU A 24 11.09 -21.88 10.54
N GLY A 25 10.41 -22.26 9.46
CA GLY A 25 10.94 -22.11 8.12
C GLY A 25 11.22 -20.63 7.92
N GLU A 26 12.41 -20.27 7.41
CA GLU A 26 12.75 -18.88 7.08
C GLU A 26 11.58 -18.27 6.30
N GLY A 27 10.83 -17.39 6.97
CA GLY A 27 9.63 -16.79 6.41
C GLY A 27 9.98 -16.13 5.09
N THR A 28 9.14 -16.33 4.07
CA THR A 28 9.33 -15.69 2.77
C THR A 28 9.49 -14.19 2.98
N GLU A 29 10.51 -13.60 2.37
CA GLU A 29 10.78 -12.17 2.44
C GLU A 29 9.50 -11.37 2.11
N SER A 30 9.01 -10.60 3.08
CA SER A 30 7.86 -9.74 2.87
C SER A 30 8.30 -8.49 2.12
N THR A 31 7.59 -8.16 1.04
CA THR A 31 7.84 -6.96 0.27
C THR A 31 7.36 -5.74 1.04
N VAL A 32 8.25 -4.79 1.31
CA VAL A 32 7.87 -3.51 1.92
C VAL A 32 7.33 -2.56 0.84
N VAL A 33 6.08 -2.15 0.97
CA VAL A 33 5.41 -1.19 0.09
C VAL A 33 5.35 0.16 0.78
N THR A 34 5.77 1.23 0.09
CA THR A 34 5.77 2.60 0.61
C THR A 34 4.82 3.49 -0.21
N GLY A 35 3.96 4.27 0.45
CA GLY A 35 2.94 5.08 -0.21
C GLY A 35 2.39 6.25 0.61
N VAL A 36 1.39 6.94 0.08
CA VAL A 36 0.65 8.00 0.81
C VAL A 36 -0.49 7.36 1.59
N ASP A 37 -0.61 7.65 2.89
CA ASP A 37 -1.57 6.95 3.75
C ASP A 37 -3.01 6.98 3.23
N ILE A 38 -3.48 8.14 2.74
CA ILE A 38 -4.83 8.25 2.17
C ILE A 38 -5.03 7.39 0.92
N VAL A 39 -3.99 7.23 0.09
CA VAL A 39 -4.03 6.40 -1.13
C VAL A 39 -4.07 4.93 -0.72
N MET A 40 -3.21 4.54 0.24
CA MET A 40 -3.10 3.16 0.71
C MET A 40 -4.34 2.70 1.49
N ASN A 41 -4.91 3.55 2.36
CA ASN A 41 -6.07 3.21 3.20
C ASN A 41 -7.41 3.24 2.46
N HIS A 42 -7.55 4.10 1.44
CA HIS A 42 -8.81 4.25 0.71
C HIS A 42 -8.74 3.64 -0.70
N HIS A 43 -7.65 2.93 -1.02
CA HIS A 43 -7.42 2.26 -2.30
C HIS A 43 -7.64 3.18 -3.51
N LEU A 44 -7.14 4.41 -3.43
CA LEU A 44 -7.28 5.37 -4.52
C LEU A 44 -6.47 4.92 -5.73
N GLN A 45 -7.08 5.00 -6.92
CA GLN A 45 -6.40 4.66 -8.18
C GLN A 45 -5.72 5.88 -8.78
N GLU A 46 -4.47 5.71 -9.22
CA GLU A 46 -3.79 6.73 -10.00
C GLU A 46 -4.39 6.80 -11.41
N THR A 47 -4.79 7.99 -11.83
CA THR A 47 -5.36 8.24 -13.15
C THR A 47 -4.57 9.33 -13.86
N ALA A 48 -4.33 9.16 -15.16
CA ALA A 48 -3.72 10.22 -15.96
C ALA A 48 -4.65 11.44 -16.04
N SER A 49 -4.10 12.62 -15.78
CA SER A 49 -4.85 13.88 -15.92
C SER A 49 -4.90 14.30 -17.39
N GLN A 50 -6.10 14.52 -17.94
CA GLN A 50 -6.22 15.28 -19.18
C GLN A 50 -6.18 16.78 -18.84
N LYS A 51 -5.14 17.47 -19.31
CA LYS A 51 -5.03 18.92 -19.15
C LYS A 51 -6.22 19.59 -19.83
N ARG A 52 -7.13 20.14 -19.03
CA ARG A 52 -8.21 21.00 -19.54
C ARG A 52 -7.66 22.40 -19.79
N PRO A 53 -8.21 23.13 -20.78
CA PRO A 53 -7.87 24.53 -20.95
C PRO A 53 -8.25 25.30 -19.69
N THR A 54 -7.24 25.83 -19.01
CA THR A 54 -7.42 26.72 -17.87
C THR A 54 -7.95 28.05 -18.38
N LYS A 55 -9.05 28.57 -17.81
CA LYS A 55 -9.52 29.92 -18.12
C LYS A 55 -8.44 30.91 -17.68
N SER A 56 -7.75 31.51 -18.63
CA SER A 56 -6.89 32.66 -18.40
C SER A 56 -7.79 33.88 -18.25
N THR A 57 -8.00 34.34 -17.01
CA THR A 57 -8.59 35.66 -16.78
C THR A 57 -7.50 36.68 -17.11
N SER A 58 -7.46 37.15 -18.36
CA SER A 58 -6.74 38.38 -18.68
C SER A 58 -7.52 39.52 -18.05
N GLU A 59 -6.91 40.17 -17.05
CA GLU A 59 -7.47 41.34 -16.39
C GLU A 59 -7.83 42.40 -17.44
N ILE A 60 -9.04 42.91 -17.35
CA ILE A 60 -9.55 44.01 -18.19
C ILE A 60 -8.77 45.26 -17.77
N THR A 61 -8.02 45.82 -18.70
CA THR A 61 -7.26 47.08 -18.61
C THR A 61 -8.09 48.25 -18.09
#